data_AF-A0A519JHD3-F1
#
_entry.id   AF-A0A519JHD3-F1
#
_cell.length_a   1.000
_cell.length_b   1.000
_cell.length_c   1.000
_cell.angle_alpha   90.00
_cell.angle_beta   90.00
_cell.angle_gamma   90.00
#
_symmetry.space_group_name_H-M   'P 1'
#
loop_
_entity.id
_entity.type
_entity.pdbx_description
1 polymer ?
#
loop_
_entity_poly.entity_id
_entity_poly.type
_entity_poly.pdbx_seq_one_letter_code
_entity_poly.pdbx_strand_id
1 'polypeptide(L)'
;MQVGRFHFYVRPIRGRWELGYPGQPTLELYRTRTLALKEAEMAAQARFAAEGGAIGLLIRSREGVWEKWERAASGLFQEVPPPA
;
A
#
# COMPACT_ATOMS: atom_id res chain seq x y z
N MET A 1 9.50 -21.54 -3.90
CA MET A 1 8.09 -21.10 -3.70
C MET A 1 7.96 -19.70 -4.27
N GLN A 2 7.09 -19.51 -5.26
CA GLN A 2 6.89 -18.20 -5.88
C GLN A 2 6.24 -17.28 -4.86
N VAL A 3 6.97 -16.24 -4.44
CA VAL A 3 6.51 -15.26 -3.46
C VAL A 3 5.38 -14.46 -4.11
N GLY A 4 4.14 -14.69 -3.67
CA GLY A 4 2.96 -13.96 -4.14
C GLY A 4 3.08 -12.48 -3.75
N ARG A 5 3.19 -11.58 -4.73
CA ARG A 5 3.25 -10.14 -4.48
C ARG A 5 1.85 -9.58 -4.29
N PHE A 6 1.49 -9.24 -3.06
CA PHE A 6 0.33 -8.42 -2.77
C PHE A 6 0.69 -6.95 -2.92
N HIS A 7 -0.15 -6.19 -3.60
CA HIS A 7 0.04 -4.76 -3.81
C HIS A 7 -1.16 -4.05 -3.19
N PHE A 8 -0.91 -3.05 -2.36
CA PHE A 8 -1.94 -2.10 -1.93
C PHE A 8 -1.68 -0.78 -2.62
N TYR A 9 -2.72 -0.01 -2.91
CA TYR A 9 -2.60 1.35 -3.42
C TYR A 9 -3.41 2.32 -2.56
N VAL A 10 -2.82 3.46 -2.21
CA VAL A 10 -3.51 4.60 -1.59
C VAL A 10 -3.53 5.76 -2.57
N ARG A 11 -4.68 6.33 -2.94
CA ARG A 11 -4.74 7.45 -3.91
C ARG A 11 -5.77 8.52 -3.53
N PRO A 12 -5.56 9.80 -3.87
CA PRO A 12 -6.58 10.82 -3.70
C PRO A 12 -7.74 10.62 -4.69
N ILE A 13 -8.99 10.68 -4.22
CA ILE A 13 -10.21 10.66 -5.03
C ILE A 13 -11.25 11.64 -4.48
N ARG A 14 -11.63 12.65 -5.27
CA ARG A 14 -12.71 13.61 -4.96
C ARG A 14 -12.69 14.15 -3.51
N GLY A 15 -11.51 14.55 -3.01
CA GLY A 15 -11.36 15.08 -1.64
C GLY A 15 -11.28 14.02 -0.52
N ARG A 16 -11.20 12.74 -0.87
CA ARG A 16 -10.94 11.61 0.02
C ARG A 16 -9.69 10.85 -0.42
N TRP A 17 -9.31 9.86 0.37
CA TRP A 17 -8.21 8.95 0.09
C TRP A 17 -8.75 7.53 -0.05
N GLU A 18 -8.52 6.91 -1.20
CA GLU A 18 -8.93 5.54 -1.51
C GLU A 18 -7.80 4.58 -1.17
N LEU A 19 -8.10 3.51 -0.45
CA LEU A 19 -7.29 2.30 -0.36
C LEU A 19 -7.92 1.22 -1.23
N GLY A 20 -7.09 0.51 -1.99
CA GLY A 20 -7.48 -0.72 -2.68
C GLY A 20 -6.30 -1.64 -2.94
N TYR A 21 -6.56 -2.79 -3.57
CA TYR A 21 -5.56 -3.77 -3.98
C TYR A 21 -5.99 -4.49 -5.26
N PRO A 22 -5.04 -4.96 -6.11
CA PRO A 22 -5.38 -5.65 -7.35
C PRO A 22 -6.29 -6.86 -7.11
N GLY A 23 -7.31 -7.00 -7.95
CA GLY A 23 -8.23 -8.13 -7.89
C GLY A 23 -9.37 -7.99 -6.89
N GLN A 24 -9.49 -6.88 -6.15
CA GLN A 24 -10.71 -6.56 -5.41
C GLN A 24 -11.29 -5.18 -5.77
N PRO A 25 -12.62 -5.06 -5.82
CA PRO A 25 -13.32 -3.80 -6.08
C PRO A 25 -13.43 -2.89 -4.85
N THR A 26 -12.81 -3.23 -3.72
CA THR A 26 -13.03 -2.51 -2.45
C THR A 26 -12.31 -1.16 -2.48
N LEU A 27 -13.11 -0.08 -2.58
CA LEU A 27 -12.69 1.30 -2.37
C LEU A 27 -12.99 1.68 -0.92
N GLU A 28 -12.06 1.43 0.00
CA GLU A 28 -12.18 2.02 1.34
C GLU A 28 -11.77 3.48 1.26
N LEU A 29 -12.69 4.39 1.65
CA LEU A 29 -12.50 5.83 1.54
C LEU A 29 -12.25 6.46 2.90
N TYR A 30 -11.10 7.13 3.01
CA TYR A 30 -10.65 7.80 4.21
C TYR A 30 -10.68 9.32 4.07
N ARG A 31 -10.90 10.00 5.20
CA ARG A 31 -10.92 11.46 5.27
C ARG A 31 -9.52 12.07 5.12
N THR A 32 -8.47 11.35 5.51
CA THR A 32 -7.09 11.85 5.50
C THR A 32 -6.15 10.81 4.91
N ARG A 33 -5.02 11.29 4.36
CA ARG A 33 -3.94 10.44 3.84
C ARG A 33 -3.42 9.51 4.93
N THR A 34 -3.16 10.07 6.11
CA THR A 34 -2.59 9.34 7.25
C THR A 34 -3.45 8.14 7.66
N LEU A 35 -4.79 8.29 7.64
CA LEU A 35 -5.67 7.18 7.95
C LEU A 35 -5.61 6.09 6.87
N ALA A 36 -5.68 6.47 5.59
CA ALA A 36 -5.58 5.50 4.49
C ALA A 36 -4.25 4.72 4.51
N LEU A 37 -3.15 5.40 4.85
CA LEU A 37 -1.83 4.79 4.97
C LEU A 37 -1.74 3.79 6.12
N LYS A 38 -2.26 4.17 7.28
CA LYS A 38 -2.25 3.31 8.47
C LYS A 38 -3.07 2.04 8.24
N GLU A 39 -4.22 2.16 7.59
CA GLU A 39 -5.06 1.01 7.23
C GLU A 39 -4.39 0.13 6.16
N ALA A 40 -3.74 0.74 5.16
CA ALA A 40 -2.97 -0.01 4.16
C ALA A 40 -1.83 -0.80 4.79
N GLU A 41 -1.11 -0.20 5.74
CA GLU A 41 -0.05 -0.85 6.50
C GLU A 41 -0.58 -2.02 7.33
N MET A 42 -1.67 -1.82 8.09
CA MET A 42 -2.28 -2.88 8.89
C MET A 42 -2.81 -4.02 8.02
N ALA A 43 -3.47 -3.72 6.91
CA ALA A 43 -3.95 -4.72 5.95
C ALA A 43 -2.79 -5.51 5.33
N ALA A 44 -1.69 -4.83 4.99
CA ALA A 44 -0.49 -5.49 4.46
C ALA A 44 0.19 -6.39 5.51
N GLN A 45 0.26 -5.95 6.77
CA GLN A 45 0.79 -6.75 7.88
C GLN A 45 -0.07 -7.98 8.17
N ALA A 46 -1.40 -7.82 8.24
CA ALA A 46 -2.33 -8.92 8.49
C ALA A 46 -2.26 -9.98 7.38
N ARG A 47 -2.20 -9.54 6.13
CA ARG A 47 -2.08 -10.42 4.97
C ARG A 47 -0.71 -11.11 4.88
N PHE A 48 0.35 -10.41 5.29
CA PHE A 48 1.67 -11.03 5.46
C PHE A 48 1.64 -12.14 6.53
N ALA A 49 1.04 -11.89 7.69
CA ALA A 49 0.95 -12.90 8.75
C ALA A 49 0.15 -14.14 8.31
N ALA A 50 -0.84 -13.95 7.43
CA ALA A 50 -1.65 -15.05 6.90
C ALA A 50 -0.99 -15.81 5.74
N GLU A 51 -0.30 -15.12 4.82
CA GLU A 51 0.15 -15.70 3.53
C GLU A 51 1.68 -15.81 3.39
N GLY A 52 2.47 -15.24 4.31
CA GLY A 52 3.93 -15.37 4.40
C GLY A 52 4.75 -14.74 3.25
N GLY A 53 4.11 -13.98 2.33
CA GLY A 53 4.75 -13.57 1.06
C GLY A 53 4.65 -12.09 0.63
N ALA A 54 4.02 -11.19 1.39
CA ALA A 54 3.80 -9.81 0.93
C ALA A 54 5.04 -8.89 1.07
N ILE A 55 5.39 -8.11 0.03
CA ILE A 55 6.55 -7.18 0.05
C ILE A 55 6.20 -5.73 -0.41
N GLY A 56 5.02 -5.44 -0.98
CA GLY A 56 4.77 -4.15 -1.64
C GLY A 56 3.55 -3.35 -1.15
N LEU A 57 3.79 -2.11 -0.72
CA LEU A 57 2.80 -1.06 -0.52
C LEU A 57 3.07 0.05 -1.57
N LEU A 58 2.16 0.31 -2.50
CA LEU A 58 2.27 1.44 -3.41
C LEU A 58 1.40 2.57 -2.86
N ILE A 59 1.91 3.80 -2.81
CA ILE A 59 1.16 4.95 -2.33
C ILE A 59 1.22 6.00 -3.42
N ARG A 60 0.08 6.38 -3.97
CA ARG A 60 -0.02 7.50 -4.91
C ARG A 60 -0.32 8.77 -4.12
N SER A 61 0.63 9.69 -4.08
CA SER A 61 0.42 10.99 -3.45
C SER A 61 -0.11 12.04 -4.44
N ARG A 62 -0.33 13.26 -3.94
CA ARG A 62 -1.29 14.26 -4.46
C ARG A 62 -0.94 14.86 -5.82
N GLU A 63 0.21 14.51 -6.40
CA GLU A 63 0.76 15.14 -7.60
C GLU A 63 1.01 14.15 -8.75
N GLY A 64 0.34 12.99 -8.73
CA GLY A 64 0.53 11.98 -9.77
C GLY A 64 1.83 11.18 -9.64
N VAL A 65 2.62 11.44 -8.59
CA VAL A 65 3.80 10.67 -8.23
C VAL A 65 3.40 9.44 -7.42
N TRP A 66 3.94 8.29 -7.81
CA TRP A 66 3.85 7.05 -7.05
C TRP A 66 5.04 6.98 -6.08
N GLU A 67 4.74 7.06 -4.79
CA GLU A 67 5.65 6.71 -3.71
C GLU A 67 5.58 5.20 -3.54
N LYS A 68 6.64 4.50 -3.94
CA LYS A 68 6.72 3.05 -3.73
C LYS A 68 7.22 2.79 -2.32
N TRP A 69 6.58 1.91 -1.57
CA TRP A 69 7.00 1.51 -0.24
C TRP A 69 7.18 0.00 -0.22
N GLU A 70 8.39 -0.49 0.05
CA GLU A 70 8.66 -1.92 0.15
C GLU A 70 8.98 -2.31 1.57
N ARG A 71 8.60 -3.53 1.95
CA ARG A 71 8.95 -4.06 3.27
C ARG A 71 10.44 -4.40 3.29
N ALA A 72 11.19 -3.69 4.12
CA ALA A 72 12.59 -3.99 4.40
C ALA A 72 12.71 -5.34 5.14
N ALA A 73 13.94 -5.90 5.17
CA ALA A 73 14.24 -7.13 5.91
C ALA A 73 13.91 -7.02 7.43
N SER A 74 13.87 -5.80 7.96
CA SER A 74 13.44 -5.50 9.34
C SER A 74 11.94 -5.68 9.58
N GLY A 75 11.17 -5.84 8.50
CA GLY A 75 9.73 -6.00 8.54
C GLY A 75 8.92 -4.71 8.50
N LEU A 76 9.59 -3.55 8.46
CA LEU A 76 8.98 -2.22 8.29
C LEU A 76 8.91 -1.83 6.81
N PHE A 77 7.92 -1.03 6.43
CA PHE A 77 7.84 -0.46 5.09
C PHE A 77 8.76 0.76 4.97
N GLN A 78 9.54 0.82 3.89
CA GLN A 78 10.44 1.92 3.56
C GLN A 78 10.12 2.45 2.16
N GLU A 79 10.21 3.76 1.99
CA GLU A 79 10.09 4.39 0.68
C GLU A 79 11.22 3.92 -0.25
N VAL A 80 10.85 3.44 -1.42
CA VAL A 80 11.74 3.08 -2.52
C VAL A 80 11.73 4.24 -3.50
N PRO A 81 12.87 4.94 -3.68
CA PRO A 81 12.95 6.02 -4.65
C PRO A 81 12.62 5.49 -6.05
N PRO A 82 11.98 6.30 -6.92
CA PRO A 82 11.76 5.92 -8.30
C PRO A 82 13.11 5.63 -8.99
N PRO A 83 13.16 4.69 -9.94
CA PRO A 83 14.37 4.48 -10.74
C PRO A 83 14.74 5.79 -11.45
N ALA A 84 16.03 6.14 -11.41
CA ALA A 84 16.61 7.34 -12.02
C ALA A 84 16.50 7.32 -13.56
#